data_AF-A0A833WWR7-F1
#
_entry.id   AF-A0A833WWR7-F1
#
_cell.length_a   1.000
_cell.length_b   1.000
_cell.length_c   1.000
_cell.angle_alpha   90.00
_cell.angle_beta   90.00
_cell.angle_gamma   90.00
#
_symmetry.space_group_name_H-M   'P 1'
#
loop_
_entity.id
_entity.type
_entity.pdbx_description
1 polymer ?
#
loop_
_entity_poly.entity_id
_entity_poly.type
_entity_poly.pdbx_seq_one_letter_code
_entity_poly.pdbx_strand_id
1 'polypeptide(L)' 'MMSMMKDKMTTGKYATKLGISTQLKTMTTQETEGLTQYMQSTKYIKLQAYSNFLNEMGETKKFADLVKAIKAM' A
#
# COMPACT_ATOMS: atom_id res chain seq x y z
N MET A 1 -1.06 -4.50 -11.01
CA MET A 1 -0.24 -3.51 -10.25
C MET A 1 0.56 -2.58 -11.15
N MET A 2 1.00 -3.01 -12.34
CA MET A 2 1.76 -2.17 -13.29
C MET A 2 1.08 -0.85 -13.69
N SER A 3 -0.23 -0.85 -13.98
CA SER A 3 -0.97 0.40 -14.30
C SER A 3 -0.87 1.41 -13.17
N MET A 4 -1.04 0.96 -11.93
CA MET A 4 -0.99 1.82 -10.74
C MET A 4 0.36 2.52 -10.59
N MET A 5 1.46 1.81 -10.86
CA MET A 5 2.81 2.39 -10.87
C MET A 5 2.99 3.38 -12.04
N LYS A 6 2.50 3.05 -13.24
CA LYS A 6 2.54 3.97 -14.39
C LYS A 6 1.75 5.26 -14.12
N ASP A 7 0.64 5.15 -13.40
CA ASP A 7 -0.20 6.26 -12.96
C ASP A 7 0.39 7.02 -11.76
N LYS A 8 1.63 6.68 -11.34
CA LYS A 8 2.34 7.25 -10.19
C LYS A 8 1.52 7.17 -8.89
N MET A 9 0.73 6.10 -8.72
CA MET A 9 -0.05 5.91 -7.51
C MET A 9 0.87 5.53 -6.34
N THR A 10 0.90 6.39 -5.31
CA THR A 10 1.63 6.13 -4.07
C THR A 10 0.91 5.06 -3.22
N THR A 11 1.65 4.40 -2.33
CA THR A 11 1.05 3.47 -1.35
C THR A 11 0.00 4.16 -0.49
N GLY A 12 0.23 5.43 -0.10
CA GLY A 12 -0.75 6.25 0.63
C GLY A 12 -2.04 6.49 -0.17
N LYS A 13 -1.95 6.91 -1.43
CA LYS A 13 -3.13 7.07 -2.30
C LYS A 13 -3.89 5.76 -2.49
N TYR A 14 -3.17 4.65 -2.64
CA TYR A 14 -3.77 3.34 -2.76
C TYR A 14 -4.46 2.89 -1.47
N ALA A 15 -3.87 3.18 -0.30
CA ALA A 15 -4.50 2.92 1.00
C ALA A 15 -5.82 3.70 1.16
N THR A 16 -5.84 4.98 0.77
CA THR A 16 -7.06 5.80 0.75
C THR A 16 -8.10 5.20 -0.21
N LYS A 17 -7.70 4.78 -1.41
CA LYS A 17 -8.59 4.13 -2.39
C LYS A 17 -9.20 2.83 -1.86
N LEU A 18 -8.47 2.08 -1.04
CA LEU A 18 -8.96 0.87 -0.38
C LEU A 18 -9.86 1.17 0.84
N GLY A 19 -9.99 2.44 1.23
CA GLY A 19 -10.73 2.84 2.43
C GLY A 19 -10.08 2.35 3.72
N ILE A 20 -8.75 2.15 3.70
CA ILE A 20 -8.00 1.61 4.83
C ILE A 20 -8.01 2.58 6.01
N SER A 21 -7.89 3.89 5.77
CA SER A 21 -7.82 4.90 6.84
C SER A 21 -9.03 4.88 7.77
N THR A 22 -10.23 4.63 7.23
CA THR A 22 -11.46 4.49 8.02
C THR A 22 -11.47 3.21 8.83
N GLN A 23 -11.07 2.09 8.23
CA GLN A 23 -10.98 0.80 8.91
C GLN A 23 -9.93 0.77 10.01
N LEU A 24 -8.78 1.41 9.78
CA LEU A 24 -7.72 1.54 10.78
C LEU A 24 -8.26 2.25 12.01
N LYS A 25 -8.95 3.38 11.82
CA LYS A 25 -9.51 4.18 12.91
C LYS A 25 -10.50 3.39 13.76
N THR A 26 -11.37 2.60 13.13
CA THR A 26 -12.34 1.72 13.83
C THR A 26 -11.66 0.56 14.56
N MET A 27 -10.62 -0.03 13.95
CA MET A 27 -9.92 -1.20 14.48
C MET A 27 -8.88 -0.85 15.55
N THR A 28 -8.32 0.37 15.55
CA THR A 28 -7.43 0.85 16.62
C THR A 28 -8.19 1.33 17.86
N THR A 29 -9.50 1.58 17.74
CA THR A 29 -10.37 1.91 18.88
C THR A 29 -10.96 0.68 19.58
N GLN A 30 -10.86 -0.49 18.95
CA GLN A 30 -11.13 -1.79 19.57
C GLN A 30 -9.78 -2.38 20.00
N GLU A 31 -9.72 -3.06 21.13
CA GLU A 31 -8.47 -3.56 21.74
C GLU A 31 -7.62 -4.43 20.77
N THR A 32 -6.38 -4.75 21.16
CA THR A 32 -5.27 -5.38 20.42
C THR A 32 -5.61 -6.43 19.34
N GLU A 33 -6.73 -7.14 19.45
CA GLU A 33 -7.24 -8.06 18.43
C GLU A 33 -7.61 -7.37 17.11
N GLY A 34 -8.09 -6.12 17.16
CA GLY A 34 -8.50 -5.35 15.98
C GLY A 34 -7.34 -5.09 15.01
N LEU A 35 -6.13 -4.89 15.52
CA LEU A 35 -4.93 -4.72 14.69
C LEU A 35 -4.55 -6.02 13.96
N THR A 36 -4.66 -7.16 14.64
CA THR A 36 -4.35 -8.47 14.04
C THR A 36 -5.35 -8.80 12.93
N GLN A 37 -6.64 -8.58 13.18
CA GLN A 37 -7.69 -8.74 12.17
C GLN A 37 -7.52 -7.77 10.99
N TYR A 38 -7.09 -6.54 11.27
CA TYR A 38 -6.76 -5.57 10.24
C TYR A 38 -5.62 -6.06 9.33
N MET A 39 -4.53 -6.56 9.92
CA MET A 39 -3.39 -7.10 9.17
C MET A 39 -3.76 -8.33 8.34
N GLN A 40 -4.76 -9.10 8.77
CA GLN A 40 -5.28 -10.23 8.00
C GLN A 40 -6.32 -9.83 6.94
N SER A 41 -6.77 -8.57 6.93
CA SER A 41 -7.81 -8.12 5.99
C SER A 41 -7.32 -8.13 4.54
N THR A 42 -8.22 -8.47 3.62
CA THR A 42 -7.92 -8.49 2.17
C THR A 42 -7.40 -7.13 1.66
N LYS A 43 -7.83 -6.03 2.26
CA LYS A 43 -7.37 -4.68 1.89
C LYS A 43 -5.93 -4.44 2.32
N TYR A 44 -5.56 -4.82 3.54
CA TYR A 44 -4.18 -4.73 3.99
C TYR A 44 -3.26 -5.61 3.13
N ILE A 45 -3.68 -6.85 2.85
CA ILE A 45 -2.92 -7.76 1.97
C ILE A 45 -2.71 -7.12 0.58
N LYS A 46 -3.73 -6.49 0.01
CA LYS A 46 -3.61 -5.77 -1.27
C LYS A 46 -2.62 -4.60 -1.19
N LEU A 47 -2.66 -3.82 -0.11
CA LEU A 47 -1.73 -2.71 0.11
C LEU A 47 -0.29 -3.20 0.26
N GLN A 48 -0.08 -4.24 1.07
CA GLN A 48 1.22 -4.87 1.27
C GLN A 48 1.77 -5.43 -0.04
N ALA A 49 0.95 -6.14 -0.81
CA ALA A 49 1.36 -6.68 -2.10
C ALA A 49 1.75 -5.58 -3.09
N TYR A 50 1.05 -4.43 -3.09
CA TYR A 50 1.46 -3.29 -3.91
C TYR A 50 2.77 -2.65 -3.45
N SER A 51 2.99 -2.55 -2.13
CA SER A 51 4.26 -2.09 -1.56
C SER A 51 5.43 -2.98 -1.98
N ASN A 52 5.25 -4.31 -1.88
CA ASN A 52 6.26 -5.29 -2.30
C ASN A 52 6.52 -5.20 -3.81
N PHE A 53 5.47 -5.11 -4.62
CA PHE A 53 5.60 -4.89 -6.07
C PHE A 53 6.43 -3.65 -6.40
N LEU A 54 6.22 -2.53 -5.70
CA LEU A 54 7.03 -1.32 -5.90
C LEU A 54 8.49 -1.54 -5.49
N ASN A 55 8.77 -2.31 -4.43
CA ASN A 55 10.14 -2.64 -4.04
C ASN A 55 10.84 -3.46 -5.13
N GLU A 56 10.22 -4.54 -5.60
CA GLU A 56 10.75 -5.40 -6.67
C GLU A 56 10.98 -4.61 -7.97
N MET A 57 10.04 -3.74 -8.36
CA MET A 57 10.21 -2.88 -9.53
C MET A 57 11.31 -1.84 -9.31
N GLY A 58 11.54 -1.40 -8.08
CA GLY A 58 12.61 -0.47 -7.73
C GLY A 58 14.01 -1.05 -7.93
N GLU A 59 14.16 -2.36 -7.82
CA GLU A 59 15.42 -3.08 -8.10
C GLU A 59 15.67 -3.25 -9.60
N THR A 60 14.62 -3.17 -10.41
CA THR A 60 14.74 -3.23 -11.87
C THR A 60 15.20 -1.87 -12.42
N LYS A 61 16.41 -1.80 -12.98
CA LYS A 61 17.02 -0.55 -13.53
C LYS A 61 16.06 0.29 -14.39
N LYS A 62 15.22 -0.36 -15.20
CA LYS A 62 14.23 0.29 -16.08
C LYS A 62 13.15 1.08 -15.32
N PHE A 63 12.80 0.66 -14.11
CA PHE A 63 11.69 1.21 -13.32
C PHE A 63 12.16 1.88 -12.03
N ALA A 64 13.45 1.78 -11.67
CA ALA A 64 14.03 2.34 -10.45
C ALA A 64 13.71 3.83 -10.24
N ASP A 65 13.91 4.67 -11.26
CA ASP A 65 13.64 6.12 -11.16
C ASP A 65 12.14 6.41 -10.99
N LEU A 66 11.28 5.66 -11.68
CA LEU A 66 9.84 5.81 -11.55
C LEU A 66 9.37 5.42 -10.14
N VAL A 67 9.85 4.30 -9.62
CA VAL A 67 9.53 3.86 -8.25
C VAL A 67 10.07 4.85 -7.23
N LYS A 68 11.29 5.36 -7.41
CA LYS A 68 11.88 6.38 -6.54
C LYS A 68 11.02 7.65 -6.51
N ALA A 69 10.54 8.10 -7.66
CA ALA A 69 9.64 9.24 -7.75
C ALA A 69 8.30 8.98 -7.03
N ILE A 70 7.74 7.77 -7.14
CA ILE A 70 6.50 7.39 -6.45
C ILE A 70 6.68 7.39 -4.92
N LYS A 71 7.84 6.92 -4.43
CA LYS A 71 8.14 6.86 -2.99
C LYS A 71 8.47 8.22 -2.37
N ALA A 72 8.84 9.21 -3.18
CA ALA A 72 9.21 10.56 -2.74
C ALA A 72 8.02 11.54 -2.69
N MET A 73 6.84 11.14 -3.15
CA MET A 73 5.58 11.91 -3.13
C MET A 73 4.77 11.64 -1.87
#